data_AF-A0AAD7XGA7-F1
#
_entry.id   AF-A0AAD7XGA7-F1
#
_cell.length_a   1.000
_cell.length_b   1.000
_cell.length_c   1.000
_cell.angle_alpha   90.00
_cell.angle_beta   90.00
_cell.angle_gamma   90.00
#
_symmetry.space_group_name_H-M   'P 1'
#
loop_
_entity.id
_entity.type
_entity.pdbx_description
1 polymer ?
#
loop_
_entity_poly.entity_id
_entity_poly.type
_entity_poly.pdbx_seq_one_letter_code
_entity_poly.pdbx_strand_id
1 'polypeptide(L)'
;MSHAEVASARLIHSHAARGTTTTNGHGTTSNGESTRNLHAIAMTNLLQSVDCTNAEAVREHIKNRIPALAELVTEMDDATVLEFVAQFQRIVRGELPRRPRRRIEPKARAYPENEDEDEEKEDKLDIERVAFRLDGIEMYALVVSLTAGFGFSSLEMISDEEFEHLGWPFTWIFVVTAPLTVLCGLYATIVFALCSMYAKTALGSNKDKEMGVFMNSTGIYRLRAFNHFLVSIACFAIDVLIICLAKFRTRFGFLVCVFLAYLLYDGLRDTKAILAAAGPIFAPPPPPPPPSSPLAENSDADESSRVDPHRHKQQQKSPPVFTKRSSMRVSLSGGFFRR
;
A
#
# COMPACT_ATOMS: atom_id res chain seq x y z
N MET A 1 -41.33 14.67 25.36
CA MET A 1 -40.50 13.64 26.02
C MET A 1 -41.42 12.67 26.71
N SER A 2 -41.40 11.41 26.28
CA SER A 2 -42.36 10.41 26.74
C SER A 2 -41.90 9.78 28.04
N HIS A 3 -42.84 9.29 28.86
CA HIS A 3 -42.55 8.61 30.14
C HIS A 3 -41.61 7.39 30.00
N ALA A 4 -41.40 6.87 28.78
CA ALA A 4 -40.44 5.80 28.51
C ALA A 4 -38.97 6.27 28.53
N GLU A 5 -38.69 7.53 28.20
CA GLU A 5 -37.32 8.08 28.19
C GLU A 5 -36.79 8.34 29.61
N VAL A 6 -37.69 8.70 30.54
CA VAL A 6 -37.33 8.93 31.96
C VAL A 6 -37.05 7.62 32.70
N ALA A 7 -37.64 6.50 32.27
CA ALA A 7 -37.38 5.18 32.85
C ALA A 7 -36.02 4.61 32.42
N SER A 8 -35.57 4.87 31.18
CA SER A 8 -34.27 4.41 30.68
C SER A 8 -33.10 5.17 31.32
N ALA A 9 -33.25 6.48 31.56
CA ALA A 9 -32.22 7.28 32.23
C ALA A 9 -32.01 6.91 33.72
N ARG A 10 -33.04 6.40 34.41
CA ARG A 10 -32.91 5.95 35.80
C ARG A 10 -32.24 4.58 35.97
N LEU A 11 -32.23 3.73 34.95
CA LEU A 11 -31.55 2.44 35.02
C LEU A 11 -30.03 2.56 34.85
N ILE A 12 -29.56 3.57 34.10
CA ILE A 12 -28.13 3.81 33.85
C ILE A 12 -27.46 4.45 35.08
N HIS A 13 -28.17 5.28 35.85
CA HIS A 13 -27.63 5.89 37.06
C HIS A 13 -27.59 4.96 38.28
N SER A 14 -28.37 3.88 38.34
CA SER A 14 -28.38 2.97 39.50
C SER A 14 -27.19 1.99 39.53
N HIS A 15 -26.52 1.77 38.39
CA HIS A 15 -25.32 0.92 38.32
C HIS A 15 -24.01 1.68 38.63
N ALA A 16 -24.03 3.02 38.65
CA ALA A 16 -22.84 3.82 38.94
C ALA A 16 -22.58 4.07 40.45
N ALA A 17 -23.53 3.73 41.33
CA ALA A 17 -23.49 4.12 42.75
C ALA A 17 -23.11 2.99 43.74
N ARG A 18 -22.72 1.80 43.27
CA ARG A 18 -22.22 0.70 44.14
C ARG A 18 -20.80 0.34 43.75
N GLY A 19 -19.82 1.07 44.28
CA GLY A 19 -18.41 0.82 43.97
C GLY A 19 -17.39 1.58 44.83
N THR A 20 -17.63 1.74 46.13
CA THR A 20 -16.64 2.15 47.14
C THR A 20 -16.88 1.22 48.33
N THR A 21 -15.96 0.42 48.88
CA THR A 21 -14.54 0.62 49.19
C THR A 21 -14.07 -0.72 49.77
N THR A 22 -12.87 -1.23 49.43
CA THR A 22 -11.83 -1.70 50.38
C THR A 22 -10.63 -2.37 49.67
N THR A 23 -9.48 -1.69 49.80
CA THR A 23 -8.13 -2.21 50.11
C THR A 23 -7.45 -3.32 49.29
N ASN A 24 -6.25 -2.93 48.84
CA ASN A 24 -5.01 -3.71 48.66
C ASN A 24 -4.77 -4.41 47.31
N GLY A 25 -3.66 -4.01 46.69
CA GLY A 25 -2.77 -4.92 45.98
C GLY A 25 -2.87 -4.90 44.45
N HIS A 26 -1.87 -4.26 43.84
CA HIS A 26 -1.18 -4.72 42.63
C HIS A 26 -1.99 -5.09 41.37
N GLY A 27 -1.85 -4.28 40.31
CA GLY A 27 -2.18 -4.66 38.93
C GLY A 27 -3.09 -3.65 38.21
N THR A 28 -2.49 -2.62 37.60
CA THR A 28 -3.21 -1.62 36.79
C THR A 28 -2.83 -1.74 35.32
N THR A 29 -3.45 -2.67 34.59
CA THR A 29 -3.63 -2.64 33.12
C THR A 29 -4.67 -3.70 32.78
N SER A 30 -5.87 -3.32 32.29
CA SER A 30 -6.83 -4.17 31.51
C SER A 30 -8.32 -3.72 31.59
N ASN A 31 -8.65 -2.43 31.77
CA ASN A 31 -10.06 -1.98 31.65
C ASN A 31 -10.40 -1.29 30.32
N GLY A 32 -9.40 -0.90 29.51
CA GLY A 32 -9.61 -0.25 28.21
C GLY A 32 -9.85 -1.19 27.03
N GLU A 33 -9.45 -2.47 27.12
CA GLU A 33 -9.65 -3.44 26.04
C GLU A 33 -11.07 -4.02 26.03
N SER A 34 -11.73 -4.09 27.19
CA SER A 34 -13.09 -4.63 27.31
C SER A 34 -14.13 -3.74 26.61
N THR A 35 -13.99 -2.41 26.70
CA THR A 35 -14.92 -1.47 26.04
C THR A 35 -14.73 -1.40 24.52
N ARG A 36 -13.49 -1.56 24.02
CA ARG A 36 -13.20 -1.62 22.58
C ARG A 36 -13.77 -2.89 21.93
N ASN A 37 -13.66 -4.04 22.60
CA ASN A 37 -14.25 -5.28 22.12
C ASN A 37 -15.79 -5.22 22.14
N LEU A 38 -16.40 -4.57 23.13
CA LEU A 38 -17.86 -4.39 23.16
C LEU A 38 -18.37 -3.51 22.00
N HIS A 39 -17.64 -2.43 21.69
CA HIS A 39 -17.99 -1.55 20.56
C HIS A 39 -17.85 -2.27 19.21
N ALA A 40 -16.79 -3.07 19.04
CA ALA A 40 -16.61 -3.88 17.85
C ALA A 40 -17.75 -4.89 17.69
N ILE A 41 -18.06 -5.67 18.74
CA ILE A 41 -19.14 -6.68 18.73
C ILE A 41 -20.51 -6.04 18.49
N ALA A 42 -20.79 -4.88 19.08
CA ALA A 42 -22.03 -4.13 18.84
C ALA A 42 -22.13 -3.66 17.38
N MET A 43 -21.04 -3.16 16.78
CA MET A 43 -20.99 -2.78 15.37
C MET A 43 -21.25 -3.98 14.44
N THR A 44 -20.67 -5.14 14.75
CA THR A 44 -20.84 -6.36 13.98
C THR A 44 -22.29 -6.86 13.99
N ASN A 45 -22.93 -6.87 15.16
CA ASN A 45 -24.32 -7.31 15.31
C ASN A 45 -25.31 -6.31 14.68
N LEU A 46 -25.02 -5.01 14.75
CA LEU A 46 -25.83 -3.97 14.11
C LEU A 46 -25.84 -4.12 12.58
N LEU A 47 -24.67 -4.32 11.97
CA LEU A 47 -24.54 -4.43 10.52
C LEU A 47 -25.04 -5.77 9.95
N GLN A 48 -25.25 -6.78 10.78
CA GLN A 48 -25.90 -8.04 10.38
C GLN A 48 -27.43 -7.90 10.25
N SER A 49 -28.04 -6.91 10.91
CA SER A 49 -29.51 -6.73 10.91
C SER A 49 -30.05 -5.88 9.76
N VAL A 50 -29.17 -5.22 9.01
CA VAL A 50 -29.58 -4.31 7.92
C VAL A 50 -29.80 -5.10 6.64
N ASP A 51 -31.03 -5.06 6.14
CA ASP A 51 -31.41 -5.66 4.87
C ASP A 51 -30.73 -4.90 3.72
N CYS A 52 -29.76 -5.53 3.06
CA CYS A 52 -28.84 -4.88 2.11
C CYS A 52 -29.44 -4.67 0.72
N THR A 53 -30.75 -4.85 0.59
CA THR A 53 -31.47 -4.76 -0.69
C THR A 53 -31.87 -3.33 -1.04
N ASN A 54 -31.86 -2.41 -0.07
CA ASN A 54 -32.27 -1.02 -0.26
C ASN A 54 -31.18 -0.04 0.22
N ALA A 55 -30.62 0.73 -0.72
CA ALA A 55 -29.60 1.73 -0.44
C ALA A 55 -30.10 2.86 0.48
N GLU A 56 -31.36 3.29 0.34
CA GLU A 56 -31.92 4.36 1.19
C GLU A 56 -32.01 3.93 2.66
N ALA A 57 -32.43 2.69 2.92
CA ALA A 57 -32.48 2.13 4.28
C ALA A 57 -31.08 2.06 4.91
N VAL A 58 -30.06 1.71 4.11
CA VAL A 58 -28.66 1.73 4.53
C VAL A 58 -28.19 3.15 4.85
N ARG A 59 -28.48 4.14 3.99
CA ARG A 59 -28.10 5.54 4.22
C ARG A 59 -28.77 6.10 5.48
N GLU A 60 -30.06 5.86 5.66
CA GLU A 60 -30.81 6.32 6.84
C GLU A 60 -30.26 5.67 8.12
N HIS A 61 -29.94 4.37 8.07
CA HIS A 61 -29.35 3.67 9.19
C HIS A 61 -27.96 4.21 9.56
N ILE A 62 -27.10 4.47 8.56
CA ILE A 62 -25.77 5.07 8.77
C ILE A 62 -25.91 6.49 9.32
N LYS A 63 -26.79 7.31 8.75
CA LYS A 63 -27.04 8.70 9.17
C LYS A 63 -27.50 8.78 10.63
N ASN A 64 -28.39 7.89 11.05
CA ASN A 64 -28.92 7.87 12.42
C ASN A 64 -27.92 7.35 13.46
N ARG A 65 -26.90 6.59 13.05
CA ARG A 65 -25.98 5.92 13.99
C ARG A 65 -24.56 6.49 14.00
N ILE A 66 -24.09 6.98 12.86
CA ILE A 66 -22.75 7.56 12.70
C ILE A 66 -22.91 8.88 11.95
N PRO A 67 -23.33 9.95 12.65
CA PRO A 67 -23.60 11.24 12.02
C PRO A 67 -22.37 11.81 11.30
N ALA A 68 -21.15 11.47 11.74
CA ALA A 68 -19.90 11.82 11.08
C ALA A 68 -19.72 11.20 9.67
N LEU A 69 -20.39 10.08 9.37
CA LEU A 69 -20.37 9.44 8.05
C LEU A 69 -21.57 9.86 7.19
N ALA A 70 -22.53 10.61 7.74
CA ALA A 70 -23.76 10.96 7.03
C ALA A 70 -23.50 11.77 5.77
N GLU A 71 -22.62 12.78 5.83
CA GLU A 71 -22.28 13.63 4.67
C GLU A 71 -21.55 12.82 3.58
N LEU A 72 -20.58 11.99 3.97
CA LEU A 72 -19.84 11.14 3.04
C LEU A 72 -20.76 10.15 2.31
N VAL A 73 -21.68 9.52 3.05
CA VAL A 73 -22.61 8.53 2.50
C VAL A 73 -23.71 9.18 1.67
N THR A 74 -24.04 10.46 1.88
CA THR A 74 -24.99 11.18 1.00
C THR A 74 -24.43 11.50 -0.39
N GLU A 75 -23.11 11.63 -0.53
CA GLU A 75 -22.48 11.96 -1.81
C GLU A 75 -22.21 10.75 -2.71
N MET A 76 -22.22 9.53 -2.15
CA MET A 76 -21.96 8.30 -2.91
C MET A 76 -23.15 7.89 -3.79
N ASP A 77 -22.90 7.22 -4.92
CA ASP A 77 -23.91 6.51 -5.71
C ASP A 77 -24.45 5.30 -4.93
N ASP A 78 -25.75 5.01 -5.06
CA ASP A 78 -26.41 3.83 -4.49
C ASP A 78 -25.66 2.53 -4.81
N ALA A 79 -25.16 2.37 -6.04
CA ALA A 79 -24.38 1.21 -6.43
C ALA A 79 -23.09 1.08 -5.58
N THR A 80 -22.43 2.20 -5.30
CA THR A 80 -21.18 2.23 -4.52
C THR A 80 -21.45 1.99 -3.03
N VAL A 81 -22.55 2.53 -2.49
CA VAL A 81 -22.98 2.28 -1.10
C VAL A 81 -23.28 0.80 -0.89
N LEU A 82 -24.03 0.18 -1.81
CA LEU A 82 -24.36 -1.24 -1.75
C LEU A 82 -23.12 -2.13 -1.91
N GLU A 83 -22.21 -1.80 -2.83
CA GLU A 83 -20.95 -2.53 -3.01
C GLU A 83 -20.05 -2.42 -1.76
N PHE A 84 -19.95 -1.23 -1.16
CA PHE A 84 -19.20 -1.01 0.07
C PHE A 84 -19.76 -1.83 1.24
N VAL A 85 -21.08 -1.80 1.46
CA VAL A 85 -21.71 -2.57 2.55
C VAL A 85 -21.60 -4.07 2.30
N ALA A 86 -21.80 -4.53 1.06
CA ALA A 86 -21.62 -5.93 0.72
C ALA A 86 -20.17 -6.39 0.92
N GLN A 87 -19.18 -5.57 0.55
CA GLN A 87 -17.77 -5.86 0.76
C GLN A 87 -17.41 -5.88 2.24
N PHE A 88 -17.91 -4.91 3.02
CA PHE A 88 -17.71 -4.86 4.47
C PHE A 88 -18.31 -6.08 5.18
N GLN A 89 -19.54 -6.48 4.82
CA GLN A 89 -20.16 -7.68 5.37
C GLN A 89 -19.39 -8.96 5.02
N ARG A 90 -18.85 -9.08 3.80
CA ARG A 90 -17.98 -10.21 3.42
C ARG A 90 -16.73 -10.28 4.28
N ILE A 91 -16.09 -9.13 4.53
CA ILE A 91 -14.91 -9.05 5.42
C ILE A 91 -15.28 -9.49 6.83
N VAL A 92 -16.38 -8.96 7.38
CA VAL A 92 -16.87 -9.28 8.72
C VAL A 92 -17.22 -10.76 8.87
N ARG A 93 -17.83 -11.38 7.85
CA ARG A 93 -18.17 -12.81 7.86
C ARG A 93 -16.95 -13.73 7.67
N GLY A 94 -15.76 -13.17 7.45
CA GLY A 94 -14.57 -13.94 7.09
C GLY A 94 -14.69 -14.61 5.71
N GLU A 95 -15.68 -14.21 4.91
CA GLU A 95 -15.89 -14.66 3.53
C GLU A 95 -14.93 -13.89 2.62
N LEU A 96 -13.63 -14.11 2.82
CA LEU A 96 -12.66 -13.72 1.81
C LEU A 96 -13.00 -14.47 0.52
N PRO A 97 -13.06 -13.80 -0.64
CA PRO A 97 -13.35 -14.45 -1.91
C PRO A 97 -12.34 -15.58 -2.11
N ARG A 98 -12.81 -16.83 -1.95
CA ARG A 98 -12.01 -18.03 -2.19
C ARG A 98 -11.67 -18.01 -3.67
N ARG A 99 -10.47 -17.53 -4.01
CA ARG A 99 -9.96 -17.68 -5.37
C ARG A 99 -10.08 -19.16 -5.73
N PRO A 100 -10.64 -19.51 -6.90
CA PRO A 100 -10.74 -20.90 -7.33
C PRO A 100 -9.34 -21.48 -7.26
N ARG A 101 -9.18 -22.49 -6.41
CA ARG A 101 -7.92 -23.18 -6.14
C ARG A 101 -7.51 -23.83 -7.46
N ARG A 102 -6.69 -23.14 -8.26
CA ARG A 102 -6.11 -23.73 -9.47
C ARG A 102 -5.34 -24.95 -8.99
N ARG A 103 -5.85 -26.13 -9.33
CA ARG A 103 -5.22 -27.40 -9.05
C ARG A 103 -3.97 -27.43 -9.91
N ILE A 104 -2.83 -27.07 -9.33
CA ILE A 104 -1.53 -27.25 -9.97
C ILE A 104 -1.30 -28.76 -9.92
N GLU A 105 -1.51 -29.44 -11.03
CA GLU A 105 -1.13 -30.85 -11.13
C GLU A 105 0.40 -30.94 -11.05
N PRO A 106 0.94 -31.73 -10.10
CA PRO A 106 2.39 -31.92 -10.00
C PRO A 106 2.84 -32.69 -11.24
N LYS A 107 3.49 -32.01 -12.19
CA LYS A 107 4.21 -32.66 -13.28
C LYS A 107 5.42 -33.37 -12.68
N ALA A 108 5.32 -34.67 -12.50
CA ALA A 108 6.44 -35.52 -12.12
C ALA A 108 7.48 -35.49 -13.25
N ARG A 109 8.55 -34.70 -13.06
CA ARG A 109 9.77 -34.82 -13.87
C ARG A 109 10.67 -35.84 -13.19
N ALA A 110 11.06 -36.86 -13.95
CA ALA A 110 12.17 -37.73 -13.60
C ALA A 110 13.46 -36.90 -13.75
N TYR A 111 14.24 -36.78 -12.68
CA TYR A 111 15.52 -36.07 -12.69
C TYR A 111 16.66 -37.07 -12.98
N PRO A 112 17.63 -36.71 -13.84
CA PRO A 112 18.87 -37.47 -14.01
C PRO A 112 19.76 -37.31 -12.77
N GLU A 113 20.33 -38.42 -12.31
CA GLU A 113 20.91 -38.62 -10.96
C GLU A 113 22.37 -38.13 -10.79
N ASN A 114 22.85 -37.14 -11.56
CA ASN A 114 24.28 -36.79 -11.58
C ASN A 114 24.63 -35.28 -11.65
N GLU A 115 23.74 -34.36 -11.26
CA GLU A 115 23.97 -32.89 -11.27
C GLU A 115 23.99 -32.24 -9.84
N ASP A 116 24.05 -33.06 -8.79
CA ASP A 116 23.64 -32.69 -7.42
C ASP A 116 24.51 -31.62 -6.70
N GLU A 117 25.79 -31.44 -7.04
CA GLU A 117 26.67 -30.49 -6.31
C GLU A 117 26.59 -29.04 -6.81
N ASP A 118 26.15 -28.83 -8.05
CA ASP A 118 26.04 -27.49 -8.63
C ASP A 118 24.64 -26.88 -8.41
N GLU A 119 23.59 -27.71 -8.32
CA GLU A 119 22.23 -27.27 -8.00
C GLU A 119 22.11 -26.66 -6.60
N GLU A 120 22.77 -27.25 -5.58
CA GLU A 120 22.67 -26.77 -4.19
C GLU A 120 23.25 -25.35 -4.00
N LYS A 121 24.28 -24.98 -4.79
CA LYS A 121 24.86 -23.64 -4.75
C LYS A 121 23.95 -22.60 -5.40
N GLU A 122 23.29 -22.96 -6.49
CA GLU A 122 22.38 -22.06 -7.20
C GLU A 122 21.16 -21.72 -6.34
N ASP A 123 20.55 -22.73 -5.71
CA ASP A 123 19.41 -22.56 -4.80
C ASP A 123 19.75 -21.64 -3.61
N LYS A 124 20.96 -21.78 -3.04
CA LYS A 124 21.40 -20.95 -1.92
C LYS A 124 21.51 -19.47 -2.27
N LEU A 125 22.04 -19.15 -3.46
CA LEU A 125 22.17 -17.76 -3.93
C LEU A 125 20.80 -17.10 -4.15
N ASP A 126 19.83 -17.87 -4.63
CA ASP A 126 18.48 -17.38 -4.84
C ASP A 126 17.75 -17.10 -3.52
N ILE A 127 17.95 -17.93 -2.50
CA ILE A 127 17.40 -17.70 -1.15
C ILE A 127 17.95 -16.41 -0.54
N GLU A 128 19.26 -16.17 -0.60
CA GLU A 128 19.89 -14.94 -0.08
C GLU A 128 19.35 -13.69 -0.79
N ARG A 129 19.19 -13.76 -2.12
CA ARG A 129 18.60 -12.67 -2.90
C ARG A 129 17.14 -12.40 -2.49
N VAL A 130 16.35 -13.44 -2.24
CA VAL A 130 14.95 -13.26 -1.82
C VAL A 130 14.87 -12.68 -0.40
N ALA A 131 15.72 -13.13 0.52
CA ALA A 131 15.82 -12.56 1.86
C ALA A 131 16.11 -11.05 1.82
N PHE A 132 17.07 -10.63 0.99
CA PHE A 132 17.39 -9.21 0.81
C PHE A 132 16.20 -8.40 0.27
N ARG A 133 15.42 -8.96 -0.67
CA ARG A 133 14.20 -8.31 -1.17
C ARG A 133 13.13 -8.16 -0.10
N LEU A 134 13.03 -9.12 0.82
CA LEU A 134 12.08 -9.08 1.93
C LEU A 134 12.44 -8.03 2.96
N ASP A 135 13.73 -7.86 3.27
CA ASP A 135 14.19 -6.79 4.15
C ASP A 135 13.91 -5.41 3.55
N GLY A 136 14.01 -5.25 2.23
CA GLY A 136 13.56 -4.04 1.55
C GLY A 136 12.06 -3.73 1.75
N ILE A 137 11.19 -4.75 1.73
CA ILE A 137 9.75 -4.59 1.99
C ILE A 137 9.49 -4.16 3.44
N GLU A 138 10.23 -4.72 4.39
CA GLU A 138 10.13 -4.37 5.80
C GLU A 138 10.53 -2.90 6.05
N MET A 139 11.59 -2.42 5.39
CA MET A 139 11.98 -1.02 5.48
C MET A 139 10.89 -0.07 4.99
N TYR A 140 10.15 -0.41 3.91
CA TYR A 140 8.99 0.39 3.49
C TYR A 140 7.90 0.40 4.56
N ALA A 141 7.61 -0.73 5.20
CA ALA A 141 6.64 -0.83 6.29
C ALA A 141 7.03 0.05 7.50
N LEU A 142 8.32 0.11 7.83
CA LEU A 142 8.82 0.95 8.91
C LEU A 142 8.68 2.45 8.58
N VAL A 143 9.12 2.87 7.39
CA VAL A 143 9.01 4.29 6.98
C VAL A 143 7.55 4.73 6.91
N VAL A 144 6.66 3.89 6.39
CA VAL A 144 5.25 4.25 6.27
C VAL A 144 4.52 4.26 7.62
N SER A 145 4.89 3.37 8.55
CA SER A 145 4.32 3.38 9.90
C SER A 145 4.75 4.62 10.69
N LEU A 146 6.01 5.06 10.55
CA LEU A 146 6.48 6.34 11.10
C LEU A 146 5.72 7.52 10.51
N THR A 147 5.55 7.54 9.18
CA THR A 147 4.79 8.60 8.49
C THR A 147 3.36 8.67 8.98
N ALA A 148 2.68 7.52 9.14
CA ALA A 148 1.34 7.45 9.71
C ALA A 148 1.30 7.93 11.17
N GLY A 149 2.31 7.57 11.97
CA GLY A 149 2.44 8.04 13.35
C GLY A 149 2.58 9.56 13.46
N PHE A 150 3.46 10.16 12.65
CA PHE A 150 3.60 11.63 12.60
C PHE A 150 2.35 12.31 12.03
N GLY A 151 1.70 11.71 11.04
CA GLY A 151 0.41 12.19 10.53
C GLY A 151 -0.68 12.17 11.60
N PHE A 152 -0.71 11.14 12.44
CA PHE A 152 -1.64 11.07 13.57
C PHE A 152 -1.33 12.15 14.61
N SER A 153 -0.06 12.32 15.03
CA SER A 153 0.33 13.40 15.95
C SER A 153 0.03 14.80 15.40
N SER A 154 0.09 14.96 14.08
CA SER A 154 -0.22 16.24 13.42
C SER A 154 -1.67 16.68 13.65
N LEU A 155 -2.62 15.72 13.75
CA LEU A 155 -4.02 16.00 14.06
C LEU A 155 -4.21 16.64 15.44
N GLU A 156 -3.34 16.33 16.40
CA GLU A 156 -3.40 16.85 17.77
C GLU A 156 -2.62 18.17 17.94
N MET A 157 -1.75 18.51 16.98
CA MET A 157 -0.83 19.66 17.10
C MET A 157 -1.46 21.01 16.78
N ILE A 158 -2.58 21.04 16.06
CA ILE A 158 -3.25 22.28 15.63
C ILE A 158 -4.41 22.59 16.57
N SER A 159 -4.41 23.78 17.17
CA SER A 159 -5.53 24.25 18.00
C SER A 159 -6.64 24.91 17.16
N ASP A 160 -7.84 25.01 17.71
CA ASP A 160 -8.97 25.68 17.05
C ASP A 160 -8.65 27.14 16.66
N GLU A 161 -7.93 27.86 17.53
CA GLU A 161 -7.47 29.23 17.27
C GLU A 161 -6.52 29.32 16.07
N GLU A 162 -5.67 28.29 15.87
CA GLU A 162 -4.75 28.22 14.73
C GLU A 162 -5.49 27.95 13.42
N PHE A 163 -6.56 27.14 13.45
CA PHE A 163 -7.43 26.92 12.29
C PHE A 163 -8.19 28.18 11.88
N GLU A 164 -8.67 28.97 12.83
CA GLU A 164 -9.33 30.24 12.54
C GLU A 164 -8.39 31.22 11.82
N HIS A 165 -7.10 31.24 12.19
CA HIS A 165 -6.12 32.12 11.56
C HIS A 165 -5.72 31.68 10.14
N LEU A 166 -5.65 30.36 9.91
CA LEU A 166 -5.22 29.78 8.64
C LEU A 166 -6.23 30.00 7.52
N GLY A 167 -7.52 30.10 7.86
CA GLY A 167 -8.62 30.32 6.95
C GLY A 167 -9.26 29.02 6.45
N TRP A 168 -10.55 29.12 6.15
CA TRP A 168 -11.42 28.00 5.78
C TRP A 168 -10.85 27.00 4.73
N PRO A 169 -10.26 27.42 3.59
CA PRO A 169 -9.85 26.46 2.57
C PRO A 169 -8.70 25.56 3.04
N PHE A 170 -7.74 26.10 3.78
CA PHE A 170 -6.60 25.31 4.27
C PHE A 170 -7.01 24.36 5.40
N THR A 171 -7.98 24.77 6.23
CA THR A 171 -8.59 23.90 7.25
C THR A 171 -9.22 22.68 6.60
N TRP A 172 -10.02 22.84 5.53
CA TRP A 172 -10.60 21.69 4.83
C TRP A 172 -9.56 20.78 4.18
N ILE A 173 -8.54 21.38 3.56
CA ILE A 173 -7.44 20.59 2.99
C ILE A 173 -6.82 19.74 4.10
N PHE A 174 -6.44 20.33 5.24
CA PHE A 174 -5.85 19.62 6.36
C PHE A 174 -6.76 18.53 6.94
N VAL A 175 -8.05 18.83 7.15
CA VAL A 175 -9.04 17.89 7.68
C VAL A 175 -9.21 16.68 6.77
N VAL A 176 -9.01 16.82 5.46
CA VAL A 176 -9.06 15.71 4.51
C VAL A 176 -7.71 15.00 4.38
N THR A 177 -6.61 15.76 4.25
CA THR A 177 -5.29 15.20 3.99
C THR A 177 -4.73 14.45 5.19
N ALA A 178 -4.89 14.96 6.41
CA ALA A 178 -4.30 14.33 7.58
C ALA A 178 -4.88 12.93 7.89
N PRO A 179 -6.22 12.70 7.90
CA PRO A 179 -6.76 11.35 7.99
C PRO A 179 -6.37 10.47 6.80
N LEU A 180 -6.31 11.04 5.58
CA LEU A 180 -5.93 10.29 4.39
C LEU A 180 -4.47 9.80 4.47
N THR A 181 -3.56 10.63 5.00
CA THR A 181 -2.16 10.27 5.32
C THR A 181 -2.13 9.05 6.24
N VAL A 182 -2.86 9.09 7.35
CA VAL A 182 -2.90 8.01 8.35
C VAL A 182 -3.50 6.73 7.77
N LEU A 183 -4.65 6.82 7.10
CA LEU A 183 -5.35 5.65 6.54
C LEU A 183 -4.55 4.97 5.41
N CYS A 184 -4.00 5.75 4.47
CA CYS A 184 -3.16 5.21 3.41
C CYS A 184 -1.86 4.61 3.98
N GLY A 185 -1.27 5.27 4.98
CA GLY A 185 -0.05 4.79 5.63
C GLY A 185 -0.25 3.48 6.39
N LEU A 186 -1.34 3.37 7.17
CA LEU A 186 -1.70 2.14 7.87
C LEU A 186 -2.00 1.00 6.89
N TYR A 187 -2.76 1.26 5.82
CA TYR A 187 -3.03 0.26 4.78
C TYR A 187 -1.73 -0.32 4.20
N ALA A 188 -0.81 0.56 3.78
CA ALA A 188 0.47 0.14 3.23
C ALA A 188 1.31 -0.64 4.25
N THR A 189 1.36 -0.17 5.51
CA THR A 189 2.07 -0.83 6.61
C THR A 189 1.58 -2.26 6.81
N ILE A 190 0.27 -2.46 6.91
CA ILE A 190 -0.33 -3.78 7.13
C ILE A 190 0.00 -4.72 5.97
N VAL A 191 -0.16 -4.28 4.72
CA VAL A 191 0.11 -5.13 3.56
C VAL A 191 1.60 -5.53 3.50
N PHE A 192 2.51 -4.58 3.72
CA PHE A 192 3.95 -4.88 3.71
C PHE A 192 4.37 -5.77 4.87
N ALA A 193 3.87 -5.55 6.08
CA ALA A 193 4.14 -6.37 7.25
C ALA A 193 3.62 -7.81 7.08
N LEU A 194 2.40 -7.98 6.56
CA LEU A 194 1.85 -9.32 6.28
C LEU A 194 2.68 -10.03 5.20
N CYS A 195 3.05 -9.33 4.12
CA CYS A 195 3.87 -9.91 3.07
C CYS A 195 5.26 -10.34 3.59
N SER A 196 5.93 -9.52 4.39
CA SER A 196 7.25 -9.83 4.94
C SER A 196 7.18 -10.98 5.95
N MET A 197 6.20 -10.95 6.87
CA MET A 197 6.03 -11.98 7.89
C MET A 197 5.77 -13.35 7.27
N TYR A 198 4.78 -13.47 6.38
CA TYR A 198 4.45 -14.77 5.77
C TYR A 198 5.56 -15.30 4.87
N ALA A 199 6.27 -14.44 4.15
CA ALA A 199 7.40 -14.87 3.35
C ALA A 199 8.57 -15.34 4.22
N LYS A 200 8.90 -14.63 5.31
CA LYS A 200 9.92 -15.07 6.28
C LYS A 200 9.53 -16.39 6.97
N THR A 201 8.24 -16.59 7.28
CA THR A 201 7.76 -17.88 7.82
C THR A 201 7.92 -19.02 6.82
N ALA A 202 7.65 -18.77 5.54
CA ALA A 202 7.84 -19.78 4.48
C ALA A 202 9.33 -20.14 4.31
N LEU A 203 10.22 -19.14 4.30
CA LEU A 203 11.68 -19.33 4.31
C LEU A 203 12.14 -20.14 5.53
N GLY A 204 11.69 -19.76 6.73
CA GLY A 204 12.03 -20.48 7.96
C GLY A 204 11.49 -21.92 8.02
N SER A 205 10.54 -22.27 7.14
CA SER A 205 9.99 -23.62 7.02
C SER A 205 10.58 -24.42 5.84
N ASN A 206 11.59 -23.90 5.15
CA ASN A 206 12.16 -24.47 3.92
C ASN A 206 11.10 -24.76 2.84
N LYS A 207 10.13 -23.84 2.67
CA LYS A 207 9.02 -23.92 1.71
C LYS A 207 9.17 -22.87 0.60
N ASP A 208 10.30 -22.91 -0.10
CA ASP A 208 10.70 -21.86 -1.04
C ASP A 208 9.80 -21.79 -2.28
N LYS A 209 9.30 -22.95 -2.74
CA LYS A 209 8.35 -23.04 -3.85
C LYS A 209 7.03 -22.33 -3.51
N GLU A 210 6.51 -22.57 -2.31
CA GLU A 210 5.30 -21.93 -1.80
C GLU A 210 5.50 -20.44 -1.58
N MET A 211 6.68 -20.01 -1.13
CA MET A 211 7.04 -18.61 -1.02
C MET A 211 7.01 -17.92 -2.39
N GLY A 212 7.61 -18.52 -3.42
CA GLY A 212 7.59 -17.99 -4.78
C GLY A 212 6.17 -17.81 -5.32
N VAL A 213 5.32 -18.81 -5.11
CA VAL A 213 3.88 -18.75 -5.47
C VAL A 213 3.16 -17.65 -4.68
N PHE A 214 3.40 -17.55 -3.37
CA PHE A 214 2.83 -16.51 -2.53
C PHE A 214 3.22 -15.12 -3.02
N MET A 215 4.51 -14.85 -3.21
CA MET A 215 5.04 -13.56 -3.64
C MET A 215 4.52 -13.16 -5.04
N ASN A 216 4.38 -14.12 -5.95
CA ASN A 216 3.79 -13.87 -7.26
C ASN A 216 2.29 -13.54 -7.14
N SER A 217 1.55 -14.29 -6.32
CA SER A 217 0.11 -14.11 -6.13
C SER A 217 -0.28 -12.79 -5.44
N THR A 218 0.60 -12.25 -4.59
CA THR A 218 0.40 -11.01 -3.84
C THR A 218 0.98 -9.76 -4.52
N GLY A 219 1.59 -9.90 -5.71
CA GLY A 219 2.22 -8.78 -6.43
C GLY A 219 1.30 -7.56 -6.62
N ILE A 220 0.02 -7.79 -6.95
CA ILE A 220 -0.96 -6.71 -7.15
C ILE A 220 -1.22 -5.94 -5.86
N TYR A 221 -1.33 -6.63 -4.72
CA TYR A 221 -1.57 -5.98 -3.43
C TYR A 221 -0.35 -5.17 -2.99
N ARG A 222 0.87 -5.70 -3.22
CA ARG A 222 2.12 -4.97 -2.95
C ARG A 222 2.24 -3.71 -3.79
N LEU A 223 1.87 -3.75 -5.07
CA LEU A 223 1.86 -2.57 -5.93
C LEU A 223 0.84 -1.52 -5.45
N ARG A 224 -0.37 -1.94 -5.07
CA ARG A 224 -1.40 -1.05 -4.50
C ARG A 224 -0.93 -0.42 -3.20
N ALA A 225 -0.37 -1.21 -2.28
CA ALA A 225 0.22 -0.73 -1.03
C ALA A 225 1.33 0.29 -1.27
N PHE A 226 2.17 0.06 -2.28
CA PHE A 226 3.21 1.01 -2.67
C PHE A 226 2.65 2.33 -3.19
N ASN A 227 1.56 2.30 -3.97
CA ASN A 227 0.88 3.54 -4.39
C ASN A 227 0.28 4.29 -3.18
N HIS A 228 -0.36 3.59 -2.25
CA HIS A 228 -0.88 4.20 -1.01
C HIS A 228 0.24 4.78 -0.14
N PHE A 229 1.39 4.12 -0.08
CA PHE A 229 2.59 4.65 0.56
C PHE A 229 3.01 5.99 -0.07
N LEU A 230 3.12 6.08 -1.40
CA LEU A 230 3.46 7.33 -2.08
C LEU A 230 2.42 8.44 -1.81
N VAL A 231 1.13 8.10 -1.84
CA VAL A 231 0.04 9.04 -1.52
C VAL A 231 0.16 9.54 -0.08
N SER A 232 0.45 8.66 0.89
CA SER A 232 0.63 9.04 2.29
C SER A 232 1.80 10.01 2.49
N ILE A 233 2.94 9.79 1.82
CA ILE A 233 4.07 10.73 1.88
C ILE A 233 3.70 12.09 1.30
N ALA A 234 3.01 12.10 0.15
CA ALA A 234 2.59 13.34 -0.49
C ALA A 234 1.60 14.14 0.37
N CYS A 235 0.61 13.46 0.96
CA CYS A 235 -0.35 14.09 1.88
C CYS A 235 0.35 14.59 3.15
N PHE A 236 1.24 13.79 3.74
CA PHE A 236 2.03 14.19 4.91
C PHE A 236 2.87 15.44 4.65
N ALA A 237 3.45 15.57 3.45
CA ALA A 237 4.20 16.77 3.09
C ALA A 237 3.32 18.02 3.00
N ILE A 238 2.08 17.88 2.53
CA ILE A 238 1.07 18.95 2.53
C ILE A 238 0.68 19.30 3.96
N ASP A 239 0.46 18.30 4.82
CA ASP A 239 0.15 18.49 6.24
C ASP A 239 1.26 19.29 6.95
N VAL A 240 2.53 18.95 6.72
CA VAL A 240 3.69 19.67 7.25
C VAL A 240 3.72 21.13 6.77
N LEU A 241 3.42 21.39 5.49
CA LEU A 241 3.33 22.75 4.96
C LEU A 241 2.24 23.56 5.66
N ILE A 242 1.06 22.96 5.86
CA ILE A 242 -0.07 23.60 6.54
C ILE A 242 0.26 23.89 8.01
N ILE A 243 0.85 22.93 8.73
CA ILE A 243 1.30 23.14 10.11
C ILE A 243 2.32 24.26 10.19
N CYS A 244 3.25 24.35 9.23
CA CYS A 244 4.20 25.48 9.17
C CYS A 244 3.48 26.81 8.97
N LEU A 245 2.49 26.88 8.07
CA LEU A 245 1.68 28.10 7.88
C LEU A 245 0.91 28.48 9.14
N ALA A 246 0.40 27.49 9.88
CA ALA A 246 -0.36 27.72 11.12
C ALA A 246 0.53 28.24 12.26
N LYS A 247 1.74 27.67 12.43
CA LYS A 247 2.64 28.01 13.55
C LYS A 247 3.45 29.29 13.33
N PHE A 248 3.80 29.63 12.09
CA PHE A 248 4.67 30.79 11.83
C PHE A 248 3.89 32.07 11.51
N ARG A 249 4.21 33.16 12.20
CA ARG A 249 3.65 34.48 11.94
C ARG A 249 3.88 34.90 10.48
N THR A 250 2.82 35.41 9.86
CA THR A 250 2.50 35.38 8.42
C THR A 250 3.62 35.73 7.43
N ARG A 251 4.53 36.66 7.75
CA ARG A 251 5.60 37.08 6.81
C ARG A 251 6.72 36.05 6.68
N PHE A 252 7.14 35.45 7.80
CA PHE A 252 8.18 34.41 7.77
C PHE A 252 7.60 33.06 7.37
N GLY A 253 6.36 32.77 7.80
CA GLY A 253 5.65 31.56 7.41
C GLY A 253 5.55 31.41 5.89
N PHE A 254 5.23 32.49 5.18
CA PHE A 254 5.16 32.45 3.71
C PHE A 254 6.51 32.09 3.06
N LEU A 255 7.62 32.70 3.49
CA LEU A 255 8.94 32.41 2.94
C LEU A 255 9.36 30.96 3.22
N VAL A 256 9.11 30.47 4.44
CA VAL A 256 9.39 29.08 4.82
C VAL A 256 8.55 28.12 3.99
N CYS A 257 7.29 28.45 3.70
CA CYS A 257 6.41 27.60 2.91
C CYS A 257 6.76 27.59 1.43
N VAL A 258 7.19 28.72 0.85
CA VAL A 258 7.73 28.74 -0.53
C VAL A 258 8.99 27.89 -0.61
N PHE A 259 9.88 27.97 0.38
CA PHE A 259 11.09 27.15 0.43
C PHE A 259 10.78 25.66 0.58
N LEU A 260 9.88 25.29 1.51
CA LEU A 260 9.44 23.90 1.68
C LEU A 260 8.72 23.36 0.44
N ALA A 261 7.88 24.16 -0.21
CA ALA A 261 7.21 23.78 -1.44
C ALA A 261 8.21 23.55 -2.59
N TYR A 262 9.28 24.35 -2.66
CA TYR A 262 10.38 24.14 -3.60
C TYR A 262 11.11 22.82 -3.31
N LEU A 263 11.47 22.54 -2.04
CA LEU A 263 12.09 21.27 -1.65
C LEU A 263 11.19 20.07 -1.94
N LEU A 264 9.88 20.21 -1.71
CA LEU A 264 8.90 19.18 -2.01
C LEU A 264 8.79 18.94 -3.52
N TYR A 265 8.81 20.00 -4.33
CA TYR A 265 8.81 19.89 -5.78
C TYR A 265 10.04 19.14 -6.29
N ASP A 266 11.23 19.49 -5.82
CA ASP A 266 12.48 18.80 -6.18
C ASP A 266 12.46 17.35 -5.70
N GLY A 267 12.03 17.10 -4.45
CA GLY A 267 11.90 15.74 -3.92
C GLY A 267 10.92 14.87 -4.71
N LEU A 268 9.78 15.42 -5.15
CA LEU A 268 8.82 14.71 -5.98
C LEU A 268 9.36 14.44 -7.39
N ARG A 269 10.13 15.37 -7.96
CA ARG A 269 10.80 15.20 -9.24
C ARG A 269 11.83 14.08 -9.19
N ASP A 270 12.68 14.09 -8.17
CA ASP A 270 13.71 13.06 -7.97
C ASP A 270 13.08 11.70 -7.68
N THR A 271 12.04 11.66 -6.84
CA THR A 271 11.27 10.43 -6.58
C THR A 271 10.71 9.83 -7.87
N LYS A 272 10.14 10.65 -8.76
CA LYS A 272 9.65 10.18 -10.08
C LYS A 272 10.78 9.62 -10.94
N ALA A 273 11.95 10.25 -10.94
CA ALA A 273 13.12 9.77 -11.68
C ALA A 273 13.64 8.42 -11.14
N ILE A 274 13.71 8.29 -9.81
CA ILE A 274 14.11 7.04 -9.13
C ILE A 274 13.10 5.93 -9.43
N LEU A 275 11.80 6.21 -9.34
CA LEU A 275 10.75 5.24 -9.66
C LEU A 275 10.79 4.77 -11.12
N ALA A 276 11.04 5.69 -12.05
CA ALA A 276 11.21 5.35 -13.46
C ALA A 276 12.44 4.46 -13.70
N ALA A 277 13.55 4.75 -13.01
CA ALA A 277 14.77 3.94 -13.07
C ALA A 277 14.62 2.58 -12.38
N ALA A 278 13.81 2.49 -11.32
CA ALA A 278 13.55 1.27 -10.58
C ALA A 278 12.47 0.39 -11.23
N GLY A 279 11.65 0.93 -12.14
CA GLY A 279 10.58 0.21 -12.83
C GLY A 279 11.00 -1.17 -13.39
N PRO A 280 12.14 -1.29 -14.10
CA PRO A 280 12.64 -2.58 -14.59
C PRO A 280 12.94 -3.61 -13.49
N ILE A 281 13.29 -3.18 -12.28
CA ILE A 281 13.59 -4.07 -11.13
C ILE A 281 12.31 -4.78 -10.64
N PHE A 282 11.16 -4.14 -10.83
CA PHE A 282 9.85 -4.68 -10.42
C PHE A 282 9.11 -5.39 -11.56
N ALA A 283 9.63 -5.33 -12.79
CA ALA A 283 9.05 -6.06 -13.90
C ALA A 283 9.20 -7.58 -13.64
N PRO A 284 8.16 -8.39 -13.88
CA PRO A 284 8.34 -9.84 -13.88
C PRO A 284 9.40 -10.20 -14.91
N PRO A 285 10.27 -11.20 -14.62
CA PRO A 285 11.24 -11.66 -15.60
C PRO A 285 10.51 -12.02 -16.90
N PRO A 286 11.09 -11.69 -18.07
CA PRO A 286 10.47 -12.07 -19.33
C PRO A 286 10.24 -13.58 -19.32
N PRO A 287 9.08 -14.06 -19.82
CA PRO A 287 8.85 -15.49 -19.92
C PRO A 287 10.02 -16.10 -20.70
N PRO A 288 10.50 -17.29 -20.29
CA PRO A 288 11.57 -17.97 -21.03
C PRO A 288 11.16 -18.07 -22.49
N PRO A 289 12.09 -17.83 -23.45
CA PRO A 289 11.78 -17.95 -24.86
C PRO A 289 11.12 -19.31 -25.10
N PRO A 290 10.03 -19.37 -25.89
CA PRO A 290 9.41 -20.65 -26.20
C PRO A 290 10.51 -21.58 -26.71
N PRO A 291 10.57 -22.85 -26.24
CA PRO A 291 11.59 -23.79 -26.69
C PRO A 291 11.58 -23.76 -28.21
N SER A 292 12.70 -23.34 -28.81
CA SER A 292 12.86 -23.30 -30.25
C SER A 292 12.41 -24.65 -30.79
N SER A 293 11.26 -24.69 -31.46
CA SER A 293 10.73 -25.94 -31.98
C SER A 293 11.85 -26.63 -32.76
N PRO A 294 12.20 -27.89 -32.44
CA PRO A 294 13.28 -28.62 -33.12
C PRO A 294 12.93 -29.02 -34.57
N LEU A 295 12.06 -28.25 -35.22
CA LEU A 295 11.58 -28.48 -36.57
C LEU A 295 12.23 -27.46 -37.51
N ALA A 296 13.38 -27.84 -38.07
CA ALA A 296 13.79 -27.63 -39.47
C ALA A 296 15.32 -27.68 -39.71
N GLU A 297 16.13 -28.15 -38.75
CA GLU A 297 17.58 -28.37 -39.00
C GLU A 297 17.87 -29.83 -39.36
N ASN A 298 17.10 -30.42 -40.29
CA ASN A 298 17.40 -31.70 -40.93
C ASN A 298 16.50 -31.89 -42.17
N SER A 299 16.77 -31.15 -43.24
CA SER A 299 16.30 -31.49 -44.59
C SER A 299 17.12 -30.74 -45.64
N ASP A 300 18.44 -30.95 -45.66
CA ASP A 300 19.25 -30.76 -46.86
C ASP A 300 20.33 -31.85 -46.86
N ALA A 301 19.88 -33.08 -47.11
CA ALA A 301 20.72 -34.09 -47.73
C ALA A 301 20.75 -33.79 -49.24
N ASP A 302 21.94 -33.84 -49.82
CA ASP A 302 22.21 -33.95 -51.26
C ASP A 302 21.72 -32.83 -52.19
N GLU A 303 22.53 -31.77 -52.36
CA GLU A 303 22.73 -31.22 -53.71
C GLU A 303 24.22 -30.99 -54.00
N SER A 304 24.82 -32.08 -54.47
CA SER A 304 25.89 -32.17 -55.46
C SER A 304 26.38 -30.85 -56.10
N SER A 305 27.65 -30.55 -55.82
CA SER A 305 28.65 -30.06 -56.76
C SER A 305 28.21 -29.06 -57.86
N ARG A 306 28.36 -27.75 -57.57
CA ARG A 306 28.83 -26.81 -58.58
C ARG A 306 29.63 -25.67 -57.96
N VAL A 307 30.94 -25.78 -58.12
CA VAL A 307 31.93 -24.75 -57.82
C VAL A 307 31.68 -23.56 -58.75
N ASP A 308 31.36 -22.40 -58.18
CA ASP A 308 31.33 -21.13 -58.89
C ASP A 308 32.28 -20.14 -58.19
N PRO A 309 33.51 -19.92 -58.72
CA PRO A 309 34.53 -19.18 -58.02
C PRO A 309 34.55 -17.71 -58.49
N HIS A 310 33.45 -16.96 -58.41
CA HIS A 310 33.49 -15.51 -58.62
C HIS A 310 32.20 -14.81 -58.16
N ARG A 311 32.15 -14.32 -56.90
CA ARG A 311 31.42 -13.06 -56.63
C ARG A 311 31.75 -12.40 -55.28
N HIS A 312 32.57 -11.36 -55.41
CA HIS A 312 32.57 -10.08 -54.70
C HIS A 312 31.79 -9.91 -53.38
N LYS A 313 32.57 -9.68 -52.32
CA LYS A 313 32.46 -8.59 -51.33
C LYS A 313 31.14 -7.77 -51.36
N GLN A 314 30.22 -8.08 -50.46
CA GLN A 314 29.27 -7.11 -49.89
C GLN A 314 29.22 -7.36 -48.37
N GLN A 315 30.09 -6.69 -47.62
CA GLN A 315 29.70 -5.57 -46.75
C GLN A 315 28.52 -5.91 -45.82
N GLN A 316 28.92 -6.56 -44.73
CA GLN A 316 28.23 -6.66 -43.45
C GLN A 316 27.85 -5.24 -42.97
N LYS A 317 26.61 -4.82 -43.24
CA LYS A 317 26.04 -3.59 -42.70
C LYS A 317 25.13 -3.98 -41.55
N SER A 318 25.71 -3.99 -40.35
CA SER A 318 24.97 -4.12 -39.10
C SER A 318 23.89 -3.01 -39.02
N PRO A 319 22.67 -3.32 -38.58
CA PRO A 319 21.66 -2.32 -38.34
C PRO A 319 22.11 -1.40 -37.18
N PRO A 320 21.93 -0.07 -37.28
CA PRO A 320 22.26 0.82 -36.18
C PRO A 320 21.32 0.55 -35.01
N VAL A 321 21.88 0.08 -33.90
CA VAL A 321 21.24 0.11 -32.60
C VAL A 321 20.99 1.58 -32.27
N PHE A 322 19.75 2.02 -32.47
CA PHE A 322 19.27 3.35 -32.13
C PHE A 322 19.19 3.48 -30.61
N THR A 323 20.35 3.66 -29.97
CA THR A 323 20.41 4.19 -28.60
C THR A 323 20.02 5.66 -28.68
N LYS A 324 18.72 5.95 -28.56
CA LYS A 324 18.24 7.30 -28.27
C LYS A 324 18.60 7.65 -26.83
N ARG A 325 19.89 7.83 -26.57
CA ARG A 325 20.43 8.40 -25.35
C ARG A 325 20.24 9.91 -25.48
N SER A 326 19.04 10.38 -25.14
CA SER A 326 18.78 11.80 -24.93
C SER A 326 19.57 12.25 -23.71
N SER A 327 20.83 12.61 -23.96
CA SER A 327 21.63 13.42 -23.05
C SER A 327 21.01 14.81 -22.99
N MET A 328 20.04 14.99 -22.09
CA MET A 328 19.77 16.33 -21.56
C MET A 328 20.89 16.64 -20.56
N ARG A 329 21.99 17.19 -21.08
CA ARG A 329 22.88 18.04 -20.29
C ARG A 329 22.06 19.28 -19.94
N VAL A 330 21.50 19.31 -18.73
CA VAL A 330 21.12 20.58 -18.11
C VAL A 330 22.43 21.25 -17.69
N SER A 331 22.92 22.13 -18.56
CA SER A 331 23.95 23.09 -18.21
C SER A 331 23.32 24.10 -17.23
N LEU A 332 23.53 23.88 -15.93
CA LEU A 332 23.34 24.92 -14.91
C LEU A 332 24.59 25.81 -14.93
N SER A 333 24.63 26.71 -15.92
CA SER A 333 25.45 27.90 -15.89
C SER A 333 24.49 29.09 -15.78
N GLY A 334 24.52 29.76 -14.63
CA GLY A 334 23.62 30.87 -14.33
C GLY A 334 23.88 31.38 -12.93
N GLY A 335 25.05 31.98 -12.72
CA GLY A 335 25.33 32.76 -11.52
C GLY A 335 24.48 34.02 -11.50
N PHE A 336 23.85 34.32 -10.36
CA PHE A 336 23.27 35.59 -9.92
C PHE A 336 22.67 35.25 -8.53
N PHE A 337 23.19 35.67 -7.38
CA PHE A 337 23.29 37.04 -6.93
C PHE A 337 24.35 37.15 -5.82
N ARG A 338 25.18 38.18 -5.94
CA ARG A 338 26.03 38.73 -4.89
C ARG A 338 25.47 40.12 -4.60
N ARG A 339 24.84 40.33 -3.46
CA ARG A 339 24.83 41.59 -2.70
C ARG A 339 24.18 41.36 -1.34
#